data_AF-A0A9N9VKF5-F1
#
_entry.id   AF-A0A9N9VKF5-F1
#
_cell.length_a   1.000
_cell.length_b   1.000
_cell.length_c   1.000
_cell.angle_alpha   90.00
_cell.angle_beta   90.00
_cell.angle_gamma   90.00
#
_symmetry.space_group_name_H-M   'P 1'
#
loop_
_entity.id
_entity.type
_entity.pdbx_description
1 polymer ?
#
loop_
_entity_poly.entity_id
_entity_poly.type
_entity_poly.pdbx_seq_one_letter_code
_entity_poly.pdbx_strand_id
1 'polypeptide(L)'
;MACASDDPQGGLFRDRNNTDPALMPGIVPQPILATEKGNHFIFDKEFWNKRVRYGSLYNRGWIFQERLLAPRVLYFAEDQVMWECLCETKCESFPEGIPYNRSLKKLDVLWHENNPDDNSVQRDMILLTAWNKLVKEYSQCTFTVASDKLPAFSGVSRLFEDVSSDELARPVAGSTRLV
;
A
#
# COMPACT_ATOMS: atom_id res chain seq x y z
N MET A 1 0.27 -8.75 -11.42
CA MET A 1 -1.08 -9.24 -11.04
C MET A 1 -2.06 -8.84 -12.13
N ALA A 2 -2.85 -9.80 -12.62
CA ALA A 2 -3.84 -9.61 -13.68
C ALA A 2 -5.14 -8.99 -13.13
N CYS A 3 -5.09 -7.79 -12.57
CA CYS A 3 -6.20 -7.20 -11.80
C CYS A 3 -7.51 -7.05 -12.56
N ALA A 4 -7.43 -6.86 -13.87
CA ALA A 4 -8.58 -6.78 -14.75
C ALA A 4 -9.13 -8.15 -15.22
N SER A 5 -8.43 -9.25 -14.89
CA SER A 5 -8.88 -10.60 -15.25
C SER A 5 -9.71 -11.21 -14.13
N ASP A 6 -10.92 -11.64 -14.46
CA ASP A 6 -11.82 -12.32 -13.52
C ASP A 6 -11.59 -13.83 -13.43
N ASP A 7 -10.86 -14.39 -14.39
CA ASP A 7 -10.52 -15.80 -14.45
C ASP A 7 -9.07 -16.01 -14.93
N PRO A 8 -8.57 -17.27 -14.90
CA PRO A 8 -7.23 -17.59 -15.37
C PRO A 8 -7.01 -17.44 -16.88
N GLN A 9 -8.06 -17.28 -17.69
CA GLN A 9 -7.98 -17.22 -19.16
C GLN A 9 -7.84 -15.79 -19.69
N GLY A 10 -8.29 -14.77 -18.94
CA GLY A 10 -8.29 -13.37 -19.39
C GLY A 10 -6.92 -12.68 -19.52
N GLY A 11 -5.83 -13.30 -19.03
CA GLY A 11 -4.47 -12.82 -19.25
C GLY A 11 -4.13 -11.44 -18.66
N LEU A 12 -2.97 -10.89 -19.05
CA LEU A 12 -2.44 -9.62 -18.53
C LEU A 12 -2.70 -8.42 -19.45
N PHE A 13 -2.80 -8.64 -20.75
CA PHE A 13 -2.83 -7.57 -21.75
C PHE A 13 -4.23 -7.42 -22.33
N ARG A 14 -4.63 -6.17 -22.53
CA ARG A 14 -5.91 -5.77 -23.14
C ARG A 14 -5.66 -4.63 -24.11
N ASP A 15 -6.59 -4.45 -25.04
CA ASP A 15 -6.65 -3.22 -25.83
C ASP A 15 -7.07 -2.06 -24.92
N ARG A 16 -6.24 -1.02 -24.86
CA ARG A 16 -6.41 0.11 -23.92
C ARG A 16 -6.70 1.40 -24.66
N ASN A 17 -7.60 2.21 -24.10
CA ASN A 17 -7.86 3.56 -24.61
C ASN A 17 -6.98 4.59 -23.87
N ASN A 18 -5.86 4.97 -24.46
CA ASN A 18 -4.93 5.97 -23.89
C ASN A 18 -5.50 7.40 -23.85
N THR A 19 -6.72 7.63 -24.33
CA THR A 19 -7.39 8.94 -24.33
C THR A 19 -8.56 9.01 -23.33
N ASP A 20 -8.74 8.01 -22.48
CA ASP A 20 -9.80 8.02 -21.47
C ASP A 20 -9.62 9.22 -20.51
N PRO A 21 -10.59 10.16 -20.45
CA PRO A 21 -10.53 11.28 -19.53
C PRO A 21 -10.41 10.87 -18.06
N ALA A 22 -10.83 9.66 -17.67
CA ALA A 22 -10.72 9.14 -16.32
C ALA A 22 -9.28 8.79 -15.89
N LEU A 23 -8.33 8.81 -16.83
CA LEU A 23 -6.90 8.59 -16.58
C LEU A 23 -6.19 9.88 -16.13
N MET A 24 -6.68 11.03 -16.56
CA MET A 24 -6.02 12.32 -16.33
C MET A 24 -6.75 13.12 -15.24
N PRO A 25 -6.03 13.91 -14.43
CA PRO A 25 -6.66 14.81 -13.49
C PRO A 25 -7.48 15.88 -14.24
N GLY A 26 -8.66 16.20 -13.73
CA GLY A 26 -9.47 17.29 -14.26
C GLY A 26 -8.84 18.64 -13.93
N ILE A 27 -8.91 19.60 -14.85
CA ILE A 27 -8.41 20.95 -14.63
C ILE A 27 -9.57 21.83 -14.15
N VAL A 28 -9.37 22.51 -13.03
CA VAL A 28 -10.30 23.52 -12.54
C VAL A 28 -9.87 24.88 -13.08
N PRO A 29 -10.69 25.52 -13.91
CA PRO A 29 -10.37 26.86 -14.41
C PRO A 29 -10.34 27.85 -13.26
N GLN A 30 -9.35 28.75 -13.28
CA GLN A 30 -9.26 29.79 -12.25
C GLN A 30 -10.41 30.80 -12.37
N PRO A 31 -11.01 31.22 -11.26
CA PRO A 31 -11.91 32.37 -11.24
C PRO A 31 -11.18 33.63 -11.75
N ILE A 32 -11.89 34.48 -12.49
CA ILE A 32 -11.35 35.74 -13.05
C ILE A 32 -10.75 36.65 -11.97
N LEU A 33 -11.27 36.56 -10.73
CA LEU A 33 -10.84 37.36 -9.59
C LEU A 33 -9.79 36.67 -8.69
N ALA A 34 -9.26 35.51 -9.11
CA ALA A 34 -8.26 34.80 -8.31
C ALA A 34 -6.97 35.63 -8.16
N THR A 35 -6.55 35.83 -6.91
CA THR A 35 -5.34 36.58 -6.57
C THR A 35 -4.07 35.74 -6.72
N GLU A 36 -4.19 34.42 -6.60
CA GLU A 36 -3.10 33.46 -6.79
C GLU A 36 -3.17 32.87 -8.20
N LYS A 37 -2.02 32.83 -8.90
CA LYS A 37 -1.90 32.21 -10.23
C LYS A 37 -1.48 30.75 -10.09
N GLY A 38 -2.18 29.86 -10.77
CA GLY A 38 -1.82 28.44 -10.83
C GLY A 38 -2.91 27.54 -11.40
N ASN A 39 -2.54 26.38 -11.92
CA ASN A 39 -3.51 25.36 -12.30
C ASN A 39 -3.97 24.62 -11.04
N HIS A 40 -5.28 24.52 -10.84
CA HIS A 40 -5.87 23.66 -9.83
C HIS A 40 -6.35 22.38 -10.51
N PHE A 41 -6.13 21.24 -9.84
CA PHE A 41 -6.49 19.94 -10.37
C PHE A 41 -7.49 19.25 -9.44
N ILE A 42 -8.52 18.63 -10.02
CA ILE A 42 -9.40 17.68 -9.32
C ILE A 42 -8.95 16.28 -9.64
N PHE A 43 -8.83 15.47 -8.59
CA PHE A 43 -8.41 14.08 -8.67
C PHE A 43 -9.45 13.17 -8.02
N ASP A 44 -9.71 12.03 -8.64
CA ASP A 44 -10.57 11.00 -8.06
C ASP A 44 -9.84 10.29 -6.92
N LYS A 45 -10.27 10.51 -5.68
CA LYS A 45 -9.67 9.85 -4.50
C LYS A 45 -9.72 8.31 -4.57
N GLU A 46 -10.64 7.73 -5.36
CA GLU A 46 -10.78 6.27 -5.53
C GLU A 46 -10.00 5.74 -6.76
N PHE A 47 -9.16 6.57 -7.39
CA PHE A 47 -8.44 6.23 -8.62
C PHE A 47 -7.69 4.90 -8.56
N TRP A 48 -6.98 4.63 -7.45
CA TRP A 48 -6.29 3.36 -7.20
C TRP A 48 -7.28 2.22 -6.94
N ASN A 49 -8.27 2.47 -6.08
CA ASN A 49 -9.18 1.43 -5.62
C ASN A 49 -10.03 0.86 -6.76
N LYS A 50 -10.52 1.73 -7.65
CA LYS A 50 -11.31 1.33 -8.82
C LYS A 50 -10.57 0.38 -9.76
N ARG A 51 -9.24 0.50 -9.84
CA ARG A 51 -8.39 -0.26 -10.77
C ARG A 51 -7.76 -1.51 -10.14
N VAL A 52 -7.43 -1.43 -8.86
CA VAL A 52 -6.68 -2.47 -8.16
C VAL A 52 -7.54 -3.13 -7.09
N ARG A 53 -8.15 -2.35 -6.20
CA ARG A 53 -8.85 -2.86 -5.00
C ARG A 53 -10.15 -3.59 -5.28
N TYR A 54 -10.91 -3.14 -6.27
CA TYR A 54 -12.19 -3.75 -6.60
C TYR A 54 -12.07 -4.93 -7.57
N GLY A 55 -10.87 -5.21 -8.08
CA GLY A 55 -10.61 -6.39 -8.89
C GLY A 55 -10.76 -7.69 -8.10
N SER A 56 -11.26 -8.73 -8.76
CA SER A 56 -11.54 -10.05 -8.19
C SER A 56 -10.31 -10.71 -7.53
N LEU A 57 -9.11 -10.45 -8.04
CA LEU A 57 -7.86 -10.95 -7.45
C LEU A 57 -7.51 -10.34 -6.09
N TYR A 58 -7.90 -9.08 -5.83
CA TYR A 58 -7.39 -8.31 -4.69
C TYR A 58 -7.76 -8.93 -3.35
N ASN A 59 -8.96 -9.51 -3.26
CA ASN A 59 -9.53 -10.05 -2.03
C ASN A 59 -9.18 -11.52 -1.80
N ARG A 60 -8.38 -12.17 -2.64
CA ARG A 60 -7.96 -13.56 -2.38
C ARG A 60 -6.95 -13.59 -1.23
N GLY A 61 -7.15 -14.49 -0.26
CA GLY A 61 -6.31 -14.57 0.94
C GLY A 61 -4.81 -14.66 0.66
N TRP A 62 -4.38 -15.59 -0.19
CA TRP A 62 -2.97 -15.74 -0.58
C TRP A 62 -2.38 -14.51 -1.26
N ILE A 63 -3.19 -13.79 -2.04
CA ILE A 63 -2.76 -12.58 -2.76
C ILE A 63 -2.44 -11.45 -1.77
N PHE A 64 -3.04 -11.43 -0.57
CA PHE A 64 -2.72 -10.45 0.46
C PHE A 64 -1.23 -10.48 0.83
N GLN A 65 -0.68 -11.68 1.06
CA GLN A 65 0.73 -11.85 1.37
C GLN A 65 1.62 -11.46 0.18
N GLU A 66 1.29 -11.94 -1.02
CA GLU A 66 2.05 -11.63 -2.24
C GLU A 66 2.15 -10.13 -2.49
N ARG A 67 1.08 -9.39 -2.19
CA ARG A 67 1.02 -7.94 -2.38
C ARG A 67 1.84 -7.18 -1.36
N LEU A 68 1.76 -7.56 -0.09
CA LEU A 68 2.46 -6.84 0.97
C LEU A 68 3.95 -7.17 1.03
N LEU A 69 4.32 -8.45 0.89
CA LEU A 69 5.70 -8.90 1.11
C LEU A 69 6.60 -8.76 -0.12
N ALA A 70 6.06 -8.79 -1.33
CA ALA A 70 6.89 -8.62 -2.53
C ALA A 70 7.51 -7.20 -2.52
N PRO A 71 8.80 -6.99 -2.84
CA PRO A 71 9.38 -5.64 -2.84
C PRO A 71 8.72 -4.68 -3.84
N ARG A 72 8.23 -5.22 -4.96
CA ARG A 72 7.57 -4.48 -6.04
C ARG A 72 6.43 -5.31 -6.62
N VAL A 73 5.33 -4.66 -6.97
CA VAL A 73 4.17 -5.29 -7.61
C VAL A 73 3.75 -4.45 -8.80
N LEU A 74 3.56 -5.13 -9.94
CA LEU A 74 2.87 -4.57 -11.10
C LEU A 74 1.43 -5.06 -11.10
N TYR A 75 0.49 -4.14 -11.20
CA TYR A 75 -0.93 -4.38 -11.35
C TYR A 75 -1.31 -4.04 -12.80
N PHE A 76 -1.75 -5.05 -13.54
CA PHE A 76 -2.31 -4.88 -14.88
C PHE A 76 -3.81 -4.62 -14.70
N ALA A 77 -4.15 -3.34 -14.57
CA ALA A 77 -5.54 -2.89 -14.49
C ALA A 77 -6.15 -2.83 -15.90
N GLU A 78 -7.43 -2.47 -15.99
CA GLU A 78 -8.19 -2.48 -17.24
C GLU A 78 -7.59 -1.49 -18.25
N ASP A 79 -7.21 -0.32 -17.77
CA ASP A 79 -6.87 0.84 -18.59
C ASP A 79 -5.39 1.22 -18.56
N GLN A 80 -4.61 0.75 -17.57
CA GLN A 80 -3.18 1.03 -17.46
C GLN A 80 -2.42 0.02 -16.59
N VAL A 81 -1.10 0.04 -16.71
CA VAL A 81 -0.23 -0.63 -15.74
C VAL A 81 0.02 0.29 -14.53
N MET A 82 -0.16 -0.26 -13.34
CA MET A 82 0.12 0.40 -12.07
C MET A 82 1.26 -0.31 -11.36
N TRP A 83 2.08 0.45 -10.66
CA TRP A 83 3.25 -0.02 -9.94
C TRP A 83 3.20 0.41 -8.48
N GLU A 84 3.61 -0.49 -7.60
CA GLU A 84 3.70 -0.25 -6.17
C GLU A 84 4.98 -0.87 -5.61
N CYS A 85 5.70 -0.10 -4.80
CA CYS A 85 6.76 -0.59 -3.94
C CYS A 85 6.51 -0.19 -2.47
N LEU A 86 7.50 -0.40 -1.63
CA LEU A 86 7.42 -0.09 -0.19
C LEU A 86 7.27 1.42 0.12
N CYS A 87 7.66 2.32 -0.79
CA CYS A 87 7.66 3.76 -0.54
C CYS A 87 6.78 4.57 -1.51
N GLU A 88 6.45 4.03 -2.68
CA GLU A 88 5.82 4.77 -3.77
C GLU A 88 4.78 3.95 -4.52
N THR A 89 3.83 4.66 -5.13
CA THR A 89 2.85 4.12 -6.06
C THR A 89 2.79 5.01 -7.27
N LYS A 90 2.98 4.43 -8.45
CA LYS A 90 3.08 5.12 -9.74
C LYS A 90 2.23 4.38 -10.75
N CYS A 91 1.87 5.05 -11.83
CA CYS A 91 1.21 4.42 -12.97
C CYS A 91 1.50 5.23 -14.23
N GLU A 92 1.05 4.75 -15.39
CA GLU A 92 1.29 5.41 -16.67
C GLU A 92 0.80 6.86 -16.68
N SER A 93 -0.34 7.16 -16.06
CA SER A 93 -0.89 8.52 -15.95
C SER A 93 -0.20 9.39 -14.87
N PHE A 94 0.45 8.77 -13.90
CA PHE A 94 1.09 9.44 -12.77
C PHE A 94 2.51 8.90 -12.54
N PRO A 95 3.46 9.20 -13.44
CA PRO A 95 4.83 8.68 -13.36
C PRO A 95 5.58 9.21 -12.13
N GLU A 96 5.25 10.42 -11.67
CA GLU A 96 5.83 11.04 -10.47
C GLU A 96 5.13 10.63 -9.17
N GLY A 97 4.04 9.86 -9.25
CA GLY A 97 3.31 9.35 -8.10
C GLY A 97 1.85 9.76 -8.08
N ILE A 98 1.02 8.85 -7.56
CA ILE A 98 -0.43 9.05 -7.48
C ILE A 98 -0.75 9.95 -6.27
N PRO A 99 -1.41 11.11 -6.48
CA PRO A 99 -1.73 12.04 -5.40
C PRO A 99 -2.55 11.39 -4.29
N TYR A 100 -2.19 11.67 -3.04
CA TYR A 100 -2.90 11.25 -1.83
C TYR A 100 -3.13 9.73 -1.68
N ASN A 101 -2.45 8.89 -2.47
CA ASN A 101 -2.64 7.45 -2.39
C ASN A 101 -2.06 6.87 -1.10
N ARG A 102 -2.90 6.14 -0.34
CA ARG A 102 -2.53 5.51 0.93
C ARG A 102 -2.39 4.00 0.77
N SER A 103 -1.26 3.57 0.23
CA SER A 103 -0.93 2.16 0.11
C SER A 103 -0.83 1.47 1.49
N LEU A 104 -1.36 0.26 1.60
CA LEU A 104 -1.20 -0.61 2.78
C LEU A 104 0.22 -1.16 2.91
N LYS A 105 0.98 -1.12 1.83
CA LYS A 105 2.36 -1.61 1.74
C LYS A 105 3.38 -0.63 2.30
N LYS A 106 3.01 0.66 2.35
CA LYS A 106 3.78 1.69 3.06
C LYS A 106 3.69 1.44 4.56
N LEU A 107 4.53 0.52 5.02
CA LEU A 107 4.75 0.17 6.41
C LEU A 107 5.99 0.91 6.91
N ASP A 108 6.09 2.20 6.61
CA ASP A 108 7.23 3.06 6.96
C ASP A 108 7.60 2.93 8.45
N VAL A 109 6.58 2.72 9.28
CA VAL A 109 6.65 2.51 10.73
C VAL A 109 7.50 1.30 11.15
N LEU A 110 7.62 0.27 10.31
CA LEU A 110 8.46 -0.91 10.55
C LEU A 110 9.93 -0.64 10.26
N TRP A 111 10.22 0.37 9.43
CA TRP A 111 11.57 0.67 8.91
C TRP A 111 12.18 1.93 9.51
N HIS A 112 11.42 2.67 10.33
CA HIS A 112 11.96 3.81 11.06
C HIS A 112 12.95 3.35 12.13
N GLU A 113 14.20 3.78 11.98
CA GLU A 113 15.21 3.67 13.03
C GLU A 113 14.73 4.40 14.29
N ASN A 114 14.84 3.72 15.42
CA ASN A 114 14.52 4.28 16.72
C ASN A 114 15.37 5.53 16.98
N ASN A 115 14.75 6.71 16.86
CA ASN A 115 15.32 7.92 17.44
C ASN A 115 15.20 7.78 18.97
N PRO A 116 16.31 7.87 19.73
CA PRO A 116 16.27 7.76 21.19
C PRO A 116 15.41 8.83 21.87
N ASP A 117 15.07 9.92 21.17
CA ASP A 117 14.14 10.96 21.65
C ASP A 117 12.66 10.66 21.32
N ASP A 118 12.37 9.57 20.58
CA ASP A 118 11.00 9.23 20.19
C ASP A 118 10.24 8.57 21.36
N ASN A 119 8.98 8.96 21.52
CA ASN A 119 8.14 8.46 22.60
C ASN A 119 7.73 7.01 22.31
N SER A 120 8.21 6.05 23.10
CA SER A 120 7.90 4.62 22.91
C SER A 120 6.41 4.34 22.83
N VAL A 121 5.59 5.06 23.61
CA VAL A 121 4.12 4.94 23.59
C VAL A 121 3.54 5.37 22.24
N GLN A 122 4.10 6.41 21.63
CA GLN A 122 3.65 6.90 20.32
C GLN A 122 3.97 5.88 19.23
N ARG A 123 5.16 5.28 19.28
CA ARG A 123 5.58 4.23 18.34
C ARG A 123 4.69 2.98 18.45
N ASP A 124 4.44 2.50 19.68
CA ASP A 124 3.55 1.36 19.93
C ASP A 124 2.15 1.61 19.38
N MET A 125 1.60 2.80 19.61
CA MET A 125 0.28 3.18 19.10
C MET A 125 0.24 3.17 17.56
N ILE A 126 1.31 3.64 16.91
CA ILE A 126 1.45 3.63 15.44
C ILE A 126 1.54 2.19 14.91
N LEU A 127 2.37 1.34 15.52
CA LEU A 127 2.52 -0.07 15.16
C LEU A 127 1.20 -0.83 15.33
N LEU A 128 0.51 -0.65 16.46
CA LEU A 128 -0.81 -1.25 16.71
C LEU A 128 -1.85 -0.77 15.69
N THR A 129 -1.81 0.51 15.31
CA THR A 129 -2.71 1.06 14.28
C THR A 129 -2.45 0.43 12.91
N ALA A 130 -1.18 0.27 12.52
CA ALA A 130 -0.79 -0.40 11.29
C ALA A 130 -1.22 -1.88 11.29
N TRP A 131 -0.91 -2.61 12.36
CA TRP A 131 -1.31 -4.01 12.54
C TRP A 131 -2.82 -4.20 12.42
N ASN A 132 -3.60 -3.42 13.19
CA ASN A 132 -5.06 -3.50 13.17
C ASN A 132 -5.64 -3.21 11.78
N LYS A 133 -5.03 -2.29 11.02
CA LYS A 133 -5.42 -2.02 9.64
C LYS A 133 -5.17 -3.23 8.74
N LEU A 134 -4.01 -3.87 8.84
CA LEU A 134 -3.68 -5.07 8.06
C LEU A 134 -4.60 -6.24 8.42
N VAL A 135 -4.81 -6.51 9.70
CA VAL A 135 -5.72 -7.57 10.17
C VAL A 135 -7.15 -7.32 9.68
N LYS A 136 -7.64 -6.07 9.75
CA LYS A 136 -8.96 -5.70 9.25
C LYS A 136 -9.10 -5.97 7.76
N GLU A 137 -8.14 -5.54 6.95
CA GLU A 137 -8.15 -5.75 5.50
C GLU A 137 -8.05 -7.24 5.16
N TYR A 138 -7.18 -7.98 5.85
CA TYR A 138 -7.03 -9.43 5.66
C TYR A 138 -8.28 -10.23 6.06
N SER A 139 -8.97 -9.80 7.11
CA SER A 139 -10.19 -10.47 7.59
C SER A 139 -11.31 -10.49 6.55
N GLN A 140 -11.29 -9.54 5.60
CA GLN A 140 -12.23 -9.41 4.50
C GLN A 140 -11.85 -10.25 3.27
N CYS A 141 -10.66 -10.86 3.27
CA CYS A 141 -10.24 -11.72 2.18
C CYS A 141 -11.07 -13.02 2.12
N THR A 142 -11.27 -13.50 0.90
CA THR A 142 -11.97 -14.74 0.59
C THR A 142 -11.00 -15.92 0.54
N PHE A 143 -11.42 -17.04 1.13
CA PHE A 143 -10.69 -18.30 1.16
C PHE A 143 -11.59 -19.41 0.63
N THR A 144 -11.10 -20.16 -0.35
CA THR A 144 -11.74 -21.40 -0.79
C THR A 144 -11.48 -22.53 0.21
N VAL A 145 -10.30 -22.51 0.83
CA VAL A 145 -9.86 -23.49 1.83
C VAL A 145 -9.60 -22.76 3.15
N ALA A 146 -10.43 -23.03 4.16
CA ALA A 146 -10.36 -22.30 5.44
C ALA A 146 -9.01 -22.48 6.17
N SER A 147 -8.34 -23.63 6.02
CA SER A 147 -7.04 -23.89 6.64
C SER A 147 -5.93 -22.99 6.11
N ASP A 148 -6.11 -22.38 4.94
CA ASP A 148 -5.11 -21.47 4.35
C ASP A 148 -5.11 -20.09 5.02
N LYS A 149 -6.12 -19.80 5.87
CA LYS A 149 -6.29 -18.48 6.47
C LYS A 149 -5.16 -18.07 7.40
N LEU A 150 -4.54 -18.97 8.14
CA LEU A 150 -3.38 -18.59 8.97
C LEU A 150 -2.07 -18.60 8.17
N PRO A 151 -1.77 -19.63 7.35
CA PRO A 151 -0.59 -19.63 6.49
C PRO A 151 -0.47 -18.38 5.60
N ALA A 152 -1.56 -17.94 4.97
CA ALA A 152 -1.56 -16.79 4.06
C ALA A 152 -1.40 -15.41 4.76
N PHE A 153 -1.33 -15.37 6.10
CA PHE A 153 -0.98 -14.16 6.85
C PHE A 153 0.37 -14.28 7.57
N SER A 154 0.90 -15.50 7.67
CA SER A 154 2.04 -15.82 8.53
C SER A 154 3.29 -14.97 8.24
N GLY A 155 3.57 -14.66 6.97
CA GLY A 155 4.70 -13.81 6.62
C GLY A 155 4.51 -12.34 7.05
N VAL A 156 3.26 -11.85 7.08
CA VAL A 156 2.95 -10.51 7.62
C VAL A 156 3.10 -10.50 9.13
N SER A 157 2.67 -11.56 9.83
CA SER A 157 2.89 -11.68 11.29
C SER A 157 4.38 -11.61 11.64
N ARG A 158 5.22 -12.34 10.92
CA ARG A 158 6.67 -12.37 11.17
C ARG A 158 7.32 -11.00 11.02
N LEU A 159 6.88 -10.18 10.05
CA LEU A 159 7.40 -8.81 9.92
C LEU A 159 7.21 -7.97 11.19
N PHE A 160 6.10 -8.16 11.91
CA PHE A 160 5.84 -7.45 13.15
C PHE A 160 6.55 -8.10 14.34
N GLU A 161 6.69 -9.43 14.34
CA GLU A 161 7.48 -10.16 15.33
C GLU A 161 8.95 -9.71 15.30
N ASP A 162 9.57 -9.63 14.12
CA ASP A 162 10.97 -9.21 13.96
C ASP A 162 11.19 -7.79 14.52
N VAL A 163 10.29 -6.85 14.21
CA VAL A 163 10.36 -5.47 14.74
C VAL A 163 10.18 -5.43 16.26
N SER A 164 9.28 -6.26 16.82
CA SER A 164 9.08 -6.35 18.27
C SER A 164 10.21 -7.08 19.00
N SER A 165 10.89 -8.01 18.34
CA SER A 165 11.98 -8.81 18.91
C SER A 165 13.29 -8.02 18.96
N ASP A 166 13.56 -7.18 17.96
CA ASP A 166 14.66 -6.21 17.98
C ASP A 166 14.53 -5.21 19.14
N GLU A 167 13.31 -4.94 19.60
CA GLU A 167 13.03 -4.12 20.78
C GLU A 167 13.33 -4.86 22.10
N LEU A 168 12.99 -6.15 22.17
CA LEU A 168 13.27 -7.02 23.33
C LEU A 168 14.75 -7.45 23.44
N ALA A 169 15.51 -7.42 22.35
CA ALA A 169 16.93 -7.76 22.31
C ALA A 169 17.87 -6.66 22.82
N ARG A 170 17.36 -5.47 23.16
CA ARG A 170 18.17 -4.39 23.77
C ARG A 170 18.38 -4.69 25.25
N PRO A 171 19.61 -4.97 25.72
CA PRO A 171 19.85 -5.19 27.14
C PRO A 171 19.56 -3.90 27.90
N VAL A 172 18.73 -3.99 28.94
CA VAL A 172 18.69 -3.00 30.01
C VAL A 172 20.02 -3.08 30.77
N ALA A 173 21.03 -2.40 30.26
CA ALA A 173 22.29 -2.13 30.96
C ALA A 173 22.50 -0.61 30.88
N GLY A 174 22.28 0.19 31.92
CA GLY A 174 22.75 -0.07 33.27
C GLY A 174 24.27 0.08 33.29
N SER A 175 24.74 1.33 33.35
CA SER A 175 26.07 1.77 33.80
C SER A 175 27.28 0.91 33.40
N THR A 176 28.19 1.48 32.61
CA THR A 176 29.51 1.98 33.09
C THR A 176 30.44 2.22 31.90
N ARG A 177 30.80 3.50 31.76
CA ARG A 177 32.04 4.14 31.29
C ARG A 177 33.29 3.27 31.00
N LEU A 178 34.13 3.82 30.10
CA LEU A 178 35.58 3.58 29.86
C LEU A 178 35.88 2.43 28.87
N VAL A 179 36.68 2.56 27.81
CA VAL A 179 37.67 3.56 27.34
C VAL A 179 37.52 3.67 25.83
#